data_AF-A3IU22-F1
#
_entry.id   AF-A3IU22-F1
#
_cell.length_a   1.000
_cell.length_b   1.000
_cell.length_c   1.000
_cell.angle_alpha   90.00
_cell.angle_beta   90.00
_cell.angle_gamma   90.00
#
_symmetry.space_group_name_H-M   'P 1'
#
loop_
_entity.id
_entity.type
_entity.pdbx_description
1 polymer ?
#
loop_
_entity_poly.entity_id
_entity_poly.type
_entity_poly.pdbx_seq_one_letter_code
_entity_poly.pdbx_strand_id
1 'polypeptide(L)'
;MVCLVPEANAQISADILWLVDTSGSMAGDIAEVQTRIGQFNDVMMMNGIDAYYGLVEFGSGETLTQDIVPFSTFNASGSPFMTISTGGGFEQGSEAINVGLANANFRSNSVRNVILVTDEDDDSDLTEFNNAIASLTASNALFNFIGVPGVGNTDSRYGVLANDFSGAAFNILDFRNNPGPFFDNFINTKVQEIIENAPENPPEQTPSVPEPNSLTMLGVLSLFGAKKMTQKVLTKNNKAK
;
A
#
# COMPACT_ATOMS: atom_id res chain seq x y z
N MET A 1 43.78 10.51 -0.98
CA MET A 1 42.95 9.33 -0.65
C MET A 1 41.59 9.87 -0.28
N VAL A 2 40.63 9.78 -1.19
CA VAL A 2 39.24 10.16 -0.94
C VAL A 2 38.58 8.93 -0.32
N CYS A 3 38.14 9.04 0.93
CA CYS A 3 37.32 8.01 1.56
C CYS A 3 35.90 8.18 1.02
N LEU A 4 35.49 7.30 0.11
CA LEU A 4 34.10 7.18 -0.27
C LEU A 4 33.40 6.46 0.89
N VAL A 5 32.68 7.20 1.72
CA VAL A 5 31.67 6.59 2.60
C VAL A 5 30.49 6.22 1.71
N PRO A 6 29.98 4.97 1.75
CA PRO A 6 28.74 4.64 1.07
C PRO A 6 27.63 5.50 1.69
N GLU A 7 26.88 6.23 0.86
CA GLU A 7 25.61 6.80 1.27
C GLU A 7 24.72 5.65 1.73
N ALA A 8 24.34 5.66 3.00
CA ALA A 8 23.30 4.77 3.49
C ALA A 8 22.00 5.22 2.84
N ASN A 9 21.45 4.42 1.92
CA ASN A 9 20.07 4.60 1.49
C ASN A 9 19.19 4.68 2.75
N ALA A 10 18.44 5.78 2.90
CA ALA A 10 17.52 5.91 4.01
C ALA A 10 16.51 4.75 3.94
N GLN A 11 16.36 4.03 5.06
CA GLN A 11 15.46 2.89 5.14
C GLN A 11 14.02 3.37 5.01
N ILE A 12 13.23 2.74 4.14
CA ILE A 12 11.82 3.09 3.93
C ILE A 12 11.03 2.58 5.13
N SER A 13 10.38 3.46 5.87
CA SER A 13 9.49 3.04 6.96
C SER A 13 8.14 2.60 6.38
N ALA A 14 7.65 1.42 6.78
CA ALA A 14 6.34 0.93 6.37
C ALA A 14 5.56 0.34 7.56
N ASP A 15 4.27 0.62 7.64
CA ASP A 15 3.37 0.04 8.62
C ASP A 15 2.34 -0.81 7.89
N ILE A 16 2.38 -2.11 8.14
CA ILE A 16 1.54 -3.12 7.51
C ILE A 16 0.43 -3.50 8.48
N LEU A 17 -0.80 -3.13 8.15
CA LEU A 17 -1.96 -3.48 8.97
C LEU A 17 -2.68 -4.66 8.33
N TRP A 18 -2.62 -5.82 8.99
CA TRP A 18 -3.35 -7.02 8.58
C TRP A 18 -4.77 -6.98 9.11
N LEU A 19 -5.76 -7.13 8.23
CA LEU A 19 -7.18 -7.29 8.57
C LEU A 19 -7.51 -8.74 8.24
N VAL A 20 -7.76 -9.56 9.25
CA VAL A 20 -7.90 -10.99 9.07
C VAL A 20 -9.30 -11.42 9.47
N ASP A 21 -10.02 -11.99 8.51
CA ASP A 21 -11.24 -12.72 8.77
C ASP A 21 -10.92 -13.95 9.62
N THR A 22 -11.66 -14.07 10.72
CA THR A 22 -11.53 -15.13 11.71
C THR A 22 -12.65 -16.16 11.60
N SER A 23 -13.43 -16.16 10.53
CA SER A 23 -14.42 -17.19 10.26
C SER A 23 -13.81 -18.60 10.29
N GLY A 24 -14.66 -19.61 10.52
CA GLY A 24 -14.22 -21.00 10.64
C GLY A 24 -13.59 -21.56 9.36
N SER A 25 -13.99 -21.05 8.19
CA SER A 25 -13.43 -21.41 6.88
C SER A 25 -11.99 -20.97 6.72
N MET A 26 -11.61 -19.86 7.37
CA MET A 26 -10.30 -19.23 7.25
C MET A 26 -9.18 -19.93 8.05
N ALA A 27 -9.49 -20.95 8.86
CA ALA A 27 -8.50 -21.60 9.73
C ALA A 27 -7.23 -22.08 8.99
N GLY A 28 -7.39 -22.63 7.78
CA GLY A 28 -6.27 -23.07 6.96
C GLY A 28 -5.46 -21.91 6.39
N ASP A 29 -6.14 -20.86 5.92
CA ASP A 29 -5.51 -19.69 5.32
C ASP A 29 -4.74 -18.88 6.36
N ILE A 30 -5.31 -18.69 7.56
CA ILE A 30 -4.65 -18.05 8.70
C ILE A 30 -3.34 -18.77 9.04
N ALA A 31 -3.37 -20.11 9.14
CA ALA A 31 -2.19 -20.90 9.47
C ALA A 31 -1.08 -20.77 8.42
N GLU A 32 -1.45 -20.70 7.14
CA GLU A 32 -0.48 -20.56 6.05
C GLU A 32 0.08 -19.13 5.95
N VAL A 33 -0.73 -18.10 6.22
CA VAL A 33 -0.25 -16.70 6.38
C VAL A 33 0.73 -16.60 7.55
N GLN A 34 0.40 -17.17 8.72
CA GLN A 34 1.29 -17.23 9.88
C GLN A 34 2.61 -17.94 9.56
N THR A 35 2.56 -19.04 8.81
CA THR A 35 3.75 -19.79 8.41
C THR A 35 4.70 -18.96 7.53
N ARG A 36 4.15 -18.02 6.75
CA ARG A 36 4.90 -17.24 5.75
C ARG A 36 5.23 -15.82 6.16
N ILE A 37 4.73 -15.34 7.30
CA ILE A 37 4.99 -13.97 7.75
C ILE A 37 6.49 -13.68 7.93
N GLY A 38 7.28 -14.70 8.28
CA GLY A 38 8.75 -14.62 8.33
C GLY A 38 9.35 -14.31 6.95
N GLN A 39 8.93 -15.05 5.91
CA GLN A 39 9.35 -14.81 4.53
C GLN A 39 8.96 -13.39 4.08
N PHE A 40 7.74 -12.95 4.40
CA PHE A 40 7.27 -11.59 4.10
C PHE A 40 8.21 -10.54 4.69
N ASN A 41 8.52 -10.64 5.99
CA ASN A 41 9.41 -9.70 6.67
C ASN A 41 10.86 -9.76 6.14
N ASP A 42 11.39 -10.95 5.87
CA ASP A 42 12.76 -11.12 5.35
C ASP A 42 12.92 -10.40 4.01
N VAL A 43 11.94 -10.51 3.11
CA VAL A 43 11.97 -9.83 1.81
C VAL A 43 11.83 -8.32 1.96
N MET A 44 11.01 -7.83 2.90
CA MET A 44 10.95 -6.39 3.23
C MET A 44 12.33 -5.87 3.66
N MET A 45 12.98 -6.54 4.62
CA MET A 45 14.31 -6.15 5.11
C MET A 45 15.37 -6.18 4.01
N MET A 46 15.36 -7.21 3.14
CA MET A 46 16.30 -7.30 2.02
C MET A 46 16.15 -6.16 1.00
N ASN A 47 14.98 -5.53 0.93
CA ASN A 47 14.70 -4.38 0.06
C ASN A 47 14.81 -3.04 0.79
N GLY A 48 15.40 -3.00 2.00
CA GLY A 48 15.61 -1.76 2.74
C GLY A 48 14.33 -1.16 3.32
N ILE A 49 13.33 -1.99 3.60
CA ILE A 49 12.06 -1.57 4.23
C ILE A 49 12.10 -1.94 5.72
N ASP A 50 11.90 -0.96 6.58
CA ASP A 50 11.65 -1.13 8.02
C ASP A 50 10.15 -1.32 8.25
N ALA A 51 9.70 -2.56 8.21
CA ALA A 51 8.27 -2.90 8.34
C ALA A 51 7.86 -3.13 9.81
N TYR A 52 6.82 -2.43 10.24
CA TYR A 52 6.09 -2.70 11.49
C TYR A 52 4.71 -3.26 11.14
N TYR A 53 4.11 -4.00 12.06
CA TYR A 53 2.95 -4.83 11.78
C TYR A 53 1.89 -4.66 12.86
N GLY A 54 0.62 -4.55 12.43
CA GLY A 54 -0.54 -4.62 13.31
C GLY A 54 -1.57 -5.63 12.79
N LEU A 55 -2.57 -5.91 13.63
CA LEU A 55 -3.63 -6.87 13.36
C LEU A 55 -4.99 -6.31 13.80
N VAL A 56 -5.94 -6.34 12.88
CA VAL A 56 -7.36 -6.28 13.13
C VAL A 56 -7.95 -7.65 12.83
N GLU A 57 -8.71 -8.19 13.77
CA GLU A 57 -9.52 -9.39 13.56
C GLU A 57 -10.98 -8.96 13.28
N PHE A 58 -11.63 -9.63 12.32
CA PHE A 58 -13.06 -9.49 12.03
C PHE A 58 -13.71 -10.87 11.79
N GLY A 59 -15.04 -10.97 11.74
CA GLY A 59 -15.77 -12.27 11.67
C GLY A 59 -16.68 -12.53 12.88
N SER A 60 -16.28 -12.02 14.05
CA SER A 60 -17.03 -12.04 15.33
C SER A 60 -17.18 -10.62 15.93
N GLY A 61 -17.04 -9.60 15.09
CA GLY A 61 -16.83 -8.20 15.44
C GLY A 61 -15.39 -7.75 15.17
N GLU A 62 -15.21 -6.45 14.97
CA GLU A 62 -13.98 -5.86 14.46
C GLU A 62 -13.16 -5.26 15.60
N THR A 63 -11.93 -5.74 15.78
CA THR A 63 -11.08 -5.27 16.88
C THR A 63 -9.62 -5.19 16.44
N LEU A 64 -8.96 -4.08 16.75
CA LEU A 64 -7.50 -3.99 16.72
C LEU A 64 -6.93 -4.84 17.86
N THR A 65 -6.58 -6.09 17.57
CA THR A 65 -6.06 -7.04 18.57
C THR A 65 -4.56 -6.91 18.77
N GLN A 66 -3.85 -6.36 17.78
CA GLN A 66 -2.44 -5.99 17.90
C GLN A 66 -2.16 -4.65 17.23
N ASP A 67 -1.60 -3.72 17.99
CA ASP A 67 -1.17 -2.42 17.46
C ASP A 67 0.09 -2.56 16.58
N ILE A 68 0.47 -1.48 15.89
CA ILE A 68 1.68 -1.41 15.05
C ILE A 68 2.94 -1.61 15.90
N VAL A 69 3.58 -2.78 15.75
CA VAL A 69 4.77 -3.18 16.51
C VAL A 69 5.87 -3.75 15.60
N PRO A 70 7.15 -3.78 16.04
CA PRO A 70 8.22 -4.44 15.29
C PRO A 70 7.91 -5.92 15.05
N PHE A 71 8.45 -6.49 13.97
CA PHE A 71 8.24 -7.91 13.60
C PHE A 71 8.49 -8.90 14.76
N SER A 72 9.54 -8.67 15.55
CA SER A 72 9.87 -9.54 16.69
C SER A 72 8.77 -9.63 17.76
N THR A 73 7.96 -8.58 17.91
CA THR A 73 6.80 -8.57 18.81
C THR A 73 5.56 -9.11 18.10
N PHE A 74 5.39 -8.77 16.82
CA PHE A 74 4.27 -9.22 16.00
C PHE A 74 4.23 -10.75 15.86
N ASN A 75 5.37 -11.37 15.55
CA ASN A 75 5.52 -12.79 15.30
C ASN A 75 6.00 -13.59 16.53
N ALA A 76 5.97 -13.01 17.73
CA ALA A 76 6.36 -13.72 18.94
C ALA A 76 5.39 -14.88 19.22
N SER A 77 5.91 -16.00 19.75
CA SER A 77 5.05 -17.07 20.25
C SER A 77 4.08 -16.53 21.29
N GLY A 78 2.77 -16.70 21.06
CA GLY A 78 1.72 -16.18 21.94
C GLY A 78 1.31 -14.73 21.67
N SER A 79 1.84 -14.08 20.63
CA SER A 79 1.29 -12.80 20.16
C SER A 79 -0.13 -13.00 19.59
N PRO A 80 -0.98 -11.96 19.59
CA PRO A 80 -2.31 -12.03 18.97
C PRO A 80 -2.27 -12.62 17.56
N PHE A 81 -1.36 -12.15 16.70
CA PHE A 81 -1.21 -12.68 15.34
C PHE A 81 -0.88 -14.17 15.27
N MET A 82 -0.08 -14.69 16.20
CA MET A 82 0.26 -16.12 16.26
C MET A 82 -0.80 -16.98 16.97
N THR A 83 -1.82 -16.34 17.56
CA THR A 83 -2.87 -17.02 18.34
C THR A 83 -4.28 -16.68 17.87
N ILE A 84 -4.44 -16.17 16.64
CA ILE A 84 -5.75 -15.89 16.04
C ILE A 84 -6.64 -17.12 16.19
N SER A 85 -7.79 -16.92 16.84
CA SER A 85 -8.78 -17.97 17.02
C SER A 85 -9.89 -17.83 15.99
N THR A 86 -10.33 -18.92 15.39
CA THR A 86 -11.43 -18.87 14.43
C THR A 86 -12.78 -19.01 15.11
N GLY A 87 -13.74 -18.16 14.74
CA GLY A 87 -15.13 -18.20 15.14
C GLY A 87 -15.93 -17.04 14.51
N GLY A 88 -17.26 -17.15 14.55
CA GLY A 88 -18.16 -16.12 14.03
C GLY A 88 -18.76 -16.48 12.67
N GLY A 89 -19.25 -15.46 11.97
CA GLY A 89 -19.92 -15.60 10.67
C GLY A 89 -20.54 -14.32 10.11
N PHE A 90 -20.05 -13.15 10.52
CA PHE A 90 -20.35 -11.86 9.88
C PHE A 90 -19.04 -11.23 9.44
N GLU A 91 -18.86 -10.99 8.15
CA GLU A 91 -17.57 -10.63 7.55
C GLU A 91 -17.53 -9.16 7.13
N GLN A 92 -17.58 -8.27 8.12
CA GLN A 92 -17.66 -6.82 7.91
C GLN A 92 -16.27 -6.20 7.64
N GLY A 93 -15.67 -6.54 6.50
CA GLY A 93 -14.31 -6.10 6.17
C GLY A 93 -14.18 -4.59 6.01
N SER A 94 -15.18 -3.88 5.51
CA SER A 94 -15.13 -2.40 5.48
C SER A 94 -15.15 -1.79 6.89
N GLU A 95 -15.90 -2.37 7.82
CA GLU A 95 -15.86 -1.95 9.22
C GLU A 95 -14.47 -2.22 9.83
N ALA A 96 -13.83 -3.35 9.49
CA ALA A 96 -12.47 -3.67 9.94
C ALA A 96 -11.43 -2.63 9.46
N ILE A 97 -11.57 -2.11 8.23
CA ILE A 97 -10.75 -0.99 7.72
C ILE A 97 -10.91 0.25 8.59
N ASN A 98 -12.17 0.60 8.92
CA ASN A 98 -12.45 1.76 9.77
C ASN A 98 -11.85 1.60 11.17
N VAL A 99 -12.06 0.44 11.81
CA VAL A 99 -11.52 0.14 13.13
C VAL A 99 -10.00 0.19 13.12
N GLY A 100 -9.36 -0.42 12.13
CA GLY A 100 -7.91 -0.43 11.99
C GLY A 100 -7.31 0.96 11.85
N LEU A 101 -7.80 1.73 10.88
CA LEU A 101 -7.25 3.06 10.59
C LEU A 101 -7.54 4.09 11.68
N ALA A 102 -8.64 3.94 12.41
CA ALA A 102 -8.99 4.84 13.51
C ALA A 102 -8.18 4.59 14.79
N ASN A 103 -7.78 3.34 15.06
CA ASN A 103 -7.24 2.95 16.36
C ASN A 103 -5.75 2.59 16.36
N ALA A 104 -5.17 2.23 15.21
CA ALA A 104 -3.77 1.84 15.13
C ALA A 104 -2.83 3.06 15.25
N ASN A 105 -1.74 2.90 16.00
CA ASN A 105 -0.71 3.93 16.19
C ASN A 105 0.35 3.87 15.08
N PHE A 106 -0.02 4.34 13.89
CA PHE A 106 0.91 4.44 12.77
C PHE A 106 2.08 5.38 13.07
N ARG A 107 3.27 4.99 12.64
CA ARG A 107 4.47 5.81 12.69
C ARG A 107 4.32 7.01 11.75
N SER A 108 5.00 8.10 12.09
CA SER A 108 5.11 9.26 11.19
C SER A 108 6.01 8.91 10.01
N ASN A 109 5.65 9.39 8.81
CA ASN A 109 6.41 9.17 7.56
C ASN A 109 6.59 7.69 7.19
N SER A 110 5.72 6.79 7.67
CA SER A 110 5.64 5.42 7.17
C SER A 110 4.67 5.33 5.98
N VAL A 111 4.97 4.44 5.05
CA VAL A 111 3.97 3.97 4.08
C VAL A 111 3.00 3.08 4.83
N ARG A 112 1.72 3.43 4.81
CA ARG A 112 0.66 2.62 5.43
C ARG A 112 0.09 1.66 4.39
N ASN A 113 0.21 0.37 4.62
CA ASN A 113 -0.30 -0.66 3.72
C ASN A 113 -1.30 -1.54 4.48
N VAL A 114 -2.57 -1.45 4.11
CA VAL A 114 -3.66 -2.24 4.69
C VAL A 114 -3.87 -3.48 3.82
N ILE A 115 -3.82 -4.65 4.43
CA ILE A 115 -3.98 -5.94 3.75
C ILE A 115 -5.13 -6.70 4.39
N LEU A 116 -6.24 -6.82 3.67
CA LEU A 116 -7.40 -7.60 4.09
C LEU A 116 -7.31 -9.04 3.58
N VAL A 117 -7.67 -10.01 4.42
CA VAL A 117 -7.64 -11.44 4.12
C VAL A 117 -8.98 -12.07 4.54
N THR A 118 -9.72 -12.63 3.59
CA THR A 118 -11.06 -13.24 3.77
C THR A 118 -11.33 -14.28 2.68
N ASP A 119 -12.32 -15.15 2.87
CA ASP A 119 -12.85 -15.98 1.80
C ASP A 119 -14.30 -15.70 1.39
N GLU A 120 -14.90 -14.62 1.87
CA GLU A 120 -16.25 -14.17 1.47
C GLU A 120 -16.28 -12.69 1.01
N ASP A 121 -17.49 -12.20 0.73
CA ASP A 121 -17.73 -10.81 0.39
C ASP A 121 -17.96 -9.92 1.64
N ASP A 122 -18.18 -8.62 1.43
CA ASP A 122 -18.27 -7.66 2.54
C ASP A 122 -19.70 -7.55 3.09
N ASP A 123 -19.91 -7.93 4.34
CA ASP A 123 -21.20 -7.80 5.03
C ASP A 123 -21.48 -6.39 5.56
N SER A 124 -20.51 -5.48 5.46
CA SER A 124 -20.68 -4.10 5.93
C SER A 124 -21.74 -3.35 5.13
N ASP A 125 -22.47 -2.45 5.80
CA ASP A 125 -23.43 -1.59 5.15
C ASP A 125 -22.74 -0.52 4.27
N LEU A 126 -23.55 0.22 3.49
CA LEU A 126 -23.01 1.22 2.57
C LEU A 126 -22.33 2.40 3.29
N THR A 127 -22.78 2.74 4.49
CA THR A 127 -22.18 3.74 5.38
C THR A 127 -20.78 3.32 5.79
N GLU A 128 -20.59 2.09 6.30
CA GLU A 128 -19.27 1.60 6.70
C GLU A 128 -18.30 1.55 5.52
N PHE A 129 -18.75 1.10 4.35
CA PHE A 129 -17.92 1.13 3.14
C PHE A 129 -17.50 2.55 2.73
N ASN A 130 -18.44 3.50 2.75
CA ASN A 130 -18.11 4.90 2.44
C ASN A 130 -17.15 5.50 3.48
N ASN A 131 -17.28 5.10 4.75
CA ASN A 131 -16.33 5.47 5.79
C ASN A 131 -14.95 4.85 5.51
N ALA A 132 -14.87 3.62 5.01
CA ALA A 132 -13.59 2.97 4.67
C ALA A 132 -12.85 3.77 3.59
N ILE A 133 -13.56 4.22 2.55
CA ILE A 133 -13.01 5.12 1.51
C ILE A 133 -12.47 6.41 2.15
N ALA A 134 -13.24 7.03 3.05
CA ALA A 134 -12.82 8.25 3.73
C ALA A 134 -11.60 8.03 4.63
N SER A 135 -11.56 6.92 5.37
CA SER A 135 -10.47 6.53 6.28
C SER A 135 -9.17 6.25 5.52
N LEU A 136 -9.24 5.51 4.40
CA LEU A 136 -8.11 5.23 3.52
C LEU A 136 -7.56 6.53 2.91
N THR A 137 -8.45 7.41 2.43
CA THR A 137 -8.07 8.73 1.90
C THR A 137 -7.39 9.59 2.95
N ALA A 138 -7.98 9.72 4.14
CA ALA A 138 -7.45 10.55 5.23
C ALA A 138 -6.10 10.03 5.75
N SER A 139 -5.88 8.72 5.66
CA SER A 139 -4.65 8.06 6.10
C SER A 139 -3.56 8.01 5.03
N ASN A 140 -3.85 8.40 3.79
CA ASN A 140 -2.99 8.14 2.63
C ASN A 140 -2.48 6.69 2.62
N ALA A 141 -3.39 5.74 2.87
CA ALA A 141 -3.07 4.34 3.01
C ALA A 141 -3.30 3.58 1.70
N LEU A 142 -2.41 2.62 1.43
CA LEU A 142 -2.59 1.64 0.37
C LEU A 142 -3.58 0.58 0.84
N PHE A 143 -4.43 0.07 -0.06
CA PHE A 143 -5.34 -1.02 0.25
C PHE A 143 -5.14 -2.22 -0.66
N ASN A 144 -5.01 -3.39 -0.05
CA ASN A 144 -4.81 -4.67 -0.69
C ASN A 144 -5.79 -5.67 -0.12
N PHE A 145 -6.19 -6.65 -0.93
CA PHE A 145 -6.94 -7.78 -0.41
C PHE A 145 -6.50 -9.11 -1.01
N ILE A 146 -6.57 -10.14 -0.17
CA ILE A 146 -6.52 -11.55 -0.53
C ILE A 146 -7.91 -12.09 -0.27
N GLY A 147 -8.67 -12.40 -1.32
CA GLY A 147 -10.06 -12.80 -1.22
C GLY A 147 -10.53 -13.57 -2.44
N VAL A 148 -11.84 -13.78 -2.59
CA VAL A 148 -12.41 -14.49 -3.76
C VAL A 148 -12.99 -13.49 -4.76
N PRO A 149 -12.29 -13.16 -5.86
CA PRO A 149 -12.83 -12.24 -6.86
C PRO A 149 -14.13 -12.77 -7.48
N GLY A 150 -15.05 -11.87 -7.80
CA GLY A 150 -16.32 -12.19 -8.45
C GLY A 150 -17.38 -12.86 -7.57
N VAL A 151 -17.15 -13.00 -6.26
CA VAL A 151 -18.16 -13.49 -5.30
C VAL A 151 -18.87 -12.32 -4.63
N GLY A 152 -20.20 -12.39 -4.58
CA GLY A 152 -21.05 -11.42 -3.88
C GLY A 152 -20.74 -9.98 -4.30
N ASN A 153 -20.44 -9.13 -3.33
CA ASN A 153 -20.03 -7.74 -3.57
C ASN A 153 -18.50 -7.52 -3.56
N THR A 154 -17.68 -8.57 -3.53
CA THR A 154 -16.21 -8.48 -3.42
C THR A 154 -15.59 -7.52 -4.44
N ASP A 155 -15.95 -7.64 -5.72
CA ASP A 155 -15.38 -6.81 -6.77
C ASP A 155 -15.83 -5.34 -6.67
N SER A 156 -17.08 -5.10 -6.28
CA SER A 156 -17.63 -3.75 -6.13
C SER A 156 -17.24 -3.08 -4.80
N ARG A 157 -16.65 -3.84 -3.87
CA ARG A 157 -16.13 -3.38 -2.59
C ARG A 157 -14.61 -3.45 -2.58
N TYR A 158 -14.03 -4.57 -2.15
CA TYR A 158 -12.58 -4.75 -2.04
C TYR A 158 -11.85 -4.55 -3.37
N GLY A 159 -12.43 -4.98 -4.49
CA GLY A 159 -11.89 -4.75 -5.82
C GLY A 159 -11.75 -3.27 -6.16
N VAL A 160 -12.79 -2.47 -5.90
CA VAL A 160 -12.78 -1.01 -6.07
C VAL A 160 -11.76 -0.37 -5.14
N LEU A 161 -11.74 -0.75 -3.85
CA LEU A 161 -10.77 -0.21 -2.90
C LEU A 161 -9.32 -0.49 -3.32
N ALA A 162 -9.02 -1.71 -3.76
CA ALA A 162 -7.66 -2.04 -4.20
C ALA A 162 -7.23 -1.21 -5.41
N ASN A 163 -8.14 -1.03 -6.38
CA ASN A 163 -7.89 -0.21 -7.56
C ASN A 163 -7.70 1.28 -7.20
N ASP A 164 -8.54 1.82 -6.32
CA ASP A 164 -8.58 3.26 -6.04
C ASP A 164 -7.48 3.71 -5.06
N PHE A 165 -6.97 2.80 -4.23
CA PHE A 165 -5.96 3.07 -3.21
C PHE A 165 -4.61 2.42 -3.51
N SER A 166 -4.22 2.39 -4.79
CA SER A 166 -2.87 2.01 -5.26
C SER A 166 -2.36 0.66 -4.72
N GLY A 167 -3.25 -0.30 -4.57
CA GLY A 167 -2.89 -1.67 -4.23
C GLY A 167 -3.35 -2.67 -5.28
N ALA A 168 -3.55 -3.91 -4.84
CA ALA A 168 -3.80 -5.06 -5.68
C ALA A 168 -4.75 -6.07 -5.03
N ALA A 169 -5.47 -6.75 -5.91
CA ALA A 169 -6.36 -7.86 -5.60
C ALA A 169 -5.62 -9.19 -5.82
N PHE A 170 -5.72 -10.10 -4.84
CA PHE A 170 -5.15 -11.43 -4.91
C PHE A 170 -6.22 -12.49 -4.68
N ASN A 171 -6.23 -13.53 -5.52
CA ASN A 171 -7.20 -14.60 -5.42
C ASN A 171 -6.76 -15.64 -4.37
N ILE A 172 -7.54 -15.77 -3.29
CA ILE A 172 -7.30 -16.73 -2.21
C ILE A 172 -7.35 -18.19 -2.71
N LEU A 173 -8.00 -18.48 -3.83
CA LEU A 173 -7.98 -19.82 -4.42
C LEU A 173 -6.61 -20.17 -5.03
N ASP A 174 -5.88 -19.18 -5.57
CA ASP A 174 -4.51 -19.39 -6.07
C ASP A 174 -3.55 -19.62 -4.90
N PHE A 175 -3.75 -18.88 -3.82
CA PHE A 175 -3.11 -19.09 -2.53
C PHE A 175 -3.34 -20.53 -2.03
N ARG A 176 -4.59 -20.97 -1.87
CA ARG A 176 -4.94 -22.32 -1.40
C ARG A 176 -4.39 -23.43 -2.30
N ASN A 177 -4.38 -23.22 -3.62
CA ASN A 177 -3.93 -24.21 -4.59
C ASN A 177 -2.41 -24.33 -4.66
N ASN A 178 -1.67 -23.21 -4.60
CA ASN A 178 -0.22 -23.21 -4.71
C ASN A 178 0.43 -22.04 -3.93
N PRO A 179 0.57 -22.18 -2.60
CA PRO A 179 0.91 -21.05 -1.74
C PRO A 179 2.33 -20.51 -1.98
N GLY A 180 3.29 -21.33 -2.42
CA GLY A 180 4.67 -20.86 -2.68
C GLY A 180 4.73 -19.72 -3.71
N PRO A 181 4.41 -19.99 -4.98
CA PRO A 181 4.42 -18.97 -6.03
C PRO A 181 3.44 -17.82 -5.78
N PHE A 182 2.31 -18.09 -5.11
CA PHE A 182 1.37 -17.05 -4.71
C PHE A 182 2.06 -16.03 -3.79
N PHE A 183 2.67 -16.49 -2.69
CA PHE A 183 3.32 -15.60 -1.72
C PHE A 183 4.56 -14.92 -2.32
N ASP A 184 5.30 -15.59 -3.19
CA ASP A 184 6.41 -14.94 -3.90
C ASP A 184 5.94 -13.75 -4.73
N ASN A 185 4.84 -13.90 -5.48
CA ASN A 185 4.26 -12.80 -6.24
C ASN A 185 3.71 -11.71 -5.31
N PHE A 186 2.86 -12.09 -4.35
CA PHE A 186 2.24 -11.19 -3.39
C PHE A 186 3.25 -10.32 -2.64
N ILE A 187 4.30 -10.93 -2.07
CA ILE A 187 5.35 -10.23 -1.33
C ILE A 187 6.10 -9.26 -2.25
N ASN A 188 6.49 -9.70 -3.45
CA ASN A 188 7.17 -8.83 -4.41
C ASN A 188 6.32 -7.63 -4.81
N THR A 189 5.01 -7.83 -5.03
CA THR A 189 4.09 -6.71 -5.28
C THR A 189 4.05 -5.75 -4.09
N LYS A 190 3.99 -6.24 -2.85
CA LYS A 190 3.92 -5.37 -1.66
C LYS A 190 5.20 -4.54 -1.51
N VAL A 191 6.36 -5.13 -1.79
CA VAL A 191 7.64 -4.40 -1.81
C VAL A 191 7.62 -3.27 -2.83
N GLN A 192 7.19 -3.53 -4.07
CA GLN A 192 7.15 -2.49 -5.10
C GLN A 192 6.19 -1.35 -4.73
N GLU A 193 4.99 -1.68 -4.27
CA GLU A 193 4.01 -0.69 -3.80
C GLU A 193 4.58 0.20 -2.70
N ILE A 194 5.29 -0.38 -1.72
CA ILE A 194 5.90 0.38 -0.63
C ILE A 194 7.03 1.28 -1.15
N ILE A 195 7.86 0.80 -2.06
CA ILE A 195 8.95 1.59 -2.65
C ILE A 195 8.39 2.76 -3.46
N GLU A 196 7.37 2.53 -4.27
CA GLU A 196 6.76 3.54 -5.14
C GLU A 196 6.00 4.61 -4.38
N ASN A 197 5.49 4.27 -3.18
CA ASN A 197 4.72 5.18 -2.32
C ASN A 197 5.52 5.68 -1.11
N ALA A 198 6.81 5.36 -1.03
CA ALA A 198 7.68 5.90 -0.01
C ALA A 198 7.70 7.43 -0.10
N PRO A 199 7.52 8.16 1.01
CA PRO A 199 7.68 9.61 0.99
C PRO A 199 9.08 9.93 0.46
N GLU A 200 9.16 10.82 -0.53
CA GLU A 200 10.45 11.24 -1.08
C GLU A 200 11.37 11.66 0.08
N ASN A 201 12.57 11.08 0.13
CA ASN A 201 13.62 11.63 1.00
C ASN A 201 13.71 13.14 0.70
N PRO A 202 13.88 14.02 1.71
CA PRO A 202 14.22 15.40 1.45
C PRO A 202 15.35 15.41 0.41
N PRO A 203 15.26 16.23 -0.65
CA PRO A 203 16.31 16.26 -1.65
C PRO A 203 17.62 16.37 -0.90
N GLU A 204 18.50 15.41 -1.18
CA GLU A 204 19.86 15.39 -0.71
C GLU A 204 20.35 16.83 -0.73
N GLN A 205 20.83 17.34 0.40
CA GLN A 205 21.53 18.62 0.39
C GLN A 205 22.70 18.41 -0.54
N THR A 206 22.53 18.74 -1.81
CA THR A 206 23.62 18.83 -2.78
C THR A 206 24.68 19.63 -2.05
N PRO A 207 25.90 19.11 -1.84
CA PRO A 207 26.92 19.85 -1.12
C PRO A 207 26.98 21.20 -1.79
N SER A 208 26.65 22.26 -1.03
CA SER A 208 26.57 23.61 -1.56
C SER A 208 27.92 23.88 -2.21
N VAL A 209 27.96 23.86 -3.54
CA VAL A 209 29.16 24.21 -4.28
C VAL A 209 29.49 25.62 -3.83
N PRO A 210 30.62 25.87 -3.15
CA PRO A 210 30.98 27.21 -2.77
C PRO A 210 31.13 27.99 -4.07
N GLU A 211 30.26 28.95 -4.31
CA GLU A 211 30.39 29.78 -5.51
C GLU A 211 31.74 30.49 -5.43
N PRO A 212 32.62 30.34 -6.44
CA PRO A 212 33.80 31.18 -6.52
C PRO A 212 33.31 32.62 -6.75
N ASN A 213 33.73 33.51 -5.86
CA ASN A 213 33.47 34.95 -5.97
C ASN A 213 33.75 35.44 -7.41
N SER A 214 32.68 35.95 -8.03
CA SER A 214 32.55 36.47 -9.41
C SER A 214 33.76 37.20 -10.01
N LEU A 215 34.00 37.00 -11.32
CA LEU A 215 34.39 38.10 -12.22
C LEU A 215 33.96 37.88 -13.68
N THR A 216 33.26 38.89 -14.17
CA THR A 216 32.51 39.16 -15.41
C THR A 216 33.29 39.00 -16.73
N MET A 217 32.63 38.57 -17.82
CA MET A 217 32.96 39.06 -19.17
C MET A 217 31.75 39.08 -20.14
N LEU A 218 31.75 40.07 -21.03
CA LEU A 218 30.65 40.76 -21.72
C LEU A 218 30.39 40.23 -23.16
N GLY A 219 29.13 40.29 -23.62
CA GLY A 219 28.71 40.33 -25.05
C GLY A 219 28.53 38.96 -25.72
N VAL A 220 27.47 38.66 -26.48
CA VAL A 220 26.87 39.44 -27.58
C VAL A 220 25.34 39.25 -27.64
N LEU A 221 24.66 40.37 -27.91
CA LEU A 221 23.22 40.56 -28.09
C LEU A 221 22.82 40.36 -29.57
N SER A 222 21.69 39.70 -29.86
CA SER A 222 20.87 39.78 -31.10
C SER A 222 19.52 39.12 -30.80
N LEU A 223 18.46 39.82 -30.38
CA LEU A 223 17.51 40.72 -31.08
C LEU A 223 16.65 40.07 -32.18
N PHE A 224 15.35 40.44 -32.16
CA PHE A 224 14.19 40.07 -32.99
C PHE A 224 13.39 38.86 -32.48
N GLY A 225 12.10 38.91 -32.17
CA GLY A 225 11.10 39.97 -32.23
C GLY A 225 9.70 39.30 -32.22
N ALA A 226 8.85 39.66 -31.27
CA ALA A 226 7.48 39.15 -31.19
C ALA A 226 6.57 39.80 -32.24
N LYS A 227 5.67 39.02 -32.85
CA LYS A 227 4.40 39.53 -33.42
C LYS A 227 3.33 38.43 -33.46
N LYS A 228 2.24 38.68 -32.72
CA LYS A 228 0.93 38.03 -32.94
C LYS A 228 0.35 38.50 -34.28
N MET A 229 -0.32 37.62 -35.02
CA MET A 229 -1.41 38.01 -35.91
C MET A 229 -2.42 36.89 -36.13
N THR A 230 -3.66 37.33 -36.29
CA THR A 230 -4.94 36.65 -36.16
C THR A 230 -5.40 35.92 -37.43
N GLN A 231 -6.08 34.78 -37.21
CA GLN A 231 -7.19 34.16 -37.95
C GLN A 231 -7.54 34.66 -39.37
N LYS A 232 -7.66 33.72 -40.31
CA LYS A 232 -8.64 33.83 -41.42
C LYS A 232 -9.19 32.46 -41.82
N VAL A 233 -10.49 32.32 -41.61
CA VAL A 233 -11.39 31.28 -42.14
C VAL A 233 -11.47 31.42 -43.68
N LEU A 234 -11.57 30.31 -44.43
CA LEU A 234 -12.48 30.19 -45.58
C LEU A 234 -12.70 28.72 -46.05
N THR A 235 -13.92 28.23 -45.77
CA THR A 235 -14.85 27.42 -46.59
C THR A 235 -14.40 26.28 -47.53
N LYS A 236 -14.98 25.09 -47.24
CA LYS A 236 -15.73 24.14 -48.11
C LYS A 236 -15.68 24.33 -49.64
N ASN A 237 -15.40 23.25 -50.39
CA ASN A 237 -16.42 22.46 -51.12
C ASN A 237 -15.87 21.33 -52.03
N ASN A 238 -16.46 20.14 -51.85
CA ASN A 238 -17.04 19.23 -52.85
C ASN A 238 -16.21 18.51 -53.95
N LYS A 239 -16.32 17.16 -53.86
CA LYS A 239 -16.99 16.21 -54.79
C LYS A 239 -16.13 15.17 -55.54
N ALA A 240 -16.60 13.92 -55.36
CA ALA A 240 -16.77 12.84 -56.33
C ALA A 240 -15.54 12.04 -56.79
N LYS A 241 -15.47 10.78 -56.34
CA LYS A 241 -15.99 9.61 -57.09
C LYS A 241 -16.30 8.46 -56.14
#